data_AF-A0A9D6J2R2-F1
#
_entry.id   AF-A0A9D6J2R2-F1
#
_cell.length_a   1.000
_cell.length_b   1.000
_cell.length_c   1.000
_cell.angle_alpha   90.00
_cell.angle_beta   90.00
_cell.angle_gamma   90.00
#
_symmetry.space_group_name_H-M   'P 1'
#
loop_
_entity.id
_entity.type
_entity.pdbx_description
1 polymer ?
#
loop_
_entity_poly.entity_id
_entity_poly.type
_entity_poly.pdbx_seq_one_letter_code
_entity_poly.pdbx_strand_id
1 'polypeptide(L)' 'MRILILPGDGIGPEIMAATRRALDALNGRLGLGLESEERPIGLAAHAKEGSTLSDKTLAAVEAADGAILG' A
#
# COMPACT_ATOMS: atom_id res chain seq x y z
N MET A 1 -13.33 -0.91 5.51
CA MET A 1 -11.99 -0.83 6.16
C MET A 1 -10.98 -0.43 5.10
N ARG A 2 -10.27 0.68 5.28
CA ARG A 2 -9.32 1.24 4.32
C ARG A 2 -7.91 0.76 4.63
N ILE A 3 -7.31 0.01 3.72
CA ILE A 3 -5.95 -0.52 3.83
C ILE A 3 -5.04 0.20 2.84
N LEU A 4 -3.96 0.80 3.32
CA LEU A 4 -2.95 1.38 2.45
C LEU A 4 -1.96 0.32 1.97
N ILE A 5 -1.68 0.31 0.68
CA ILE A 5 -0.70 -0.56 0.03
C ILE A 5 0.56 0.26 -0.23
N LEU A 6 1.68 -0.17 0.34
CA LEU A 6 2.98 0.49 0.24
C LEU A 6 3.98 -0.49 -0.40
N PRO A 7 4.17 -0.46 -1.73
CA PRO A 7 4.94 -1.48 -2.45
C PRO A 7 6.42 -1.59 -2.07
N GLY A 8 7.01 -0.53 -1.51
CA GLY A 8 8.43 -0.50 -1.20
C GLY A 8 9.32 -0.55 -2.45
N ASP A 9 10.54 -1.04 -2.25
CA ASP A 9 11.58 -1.11 -3.28
C ASP A 9 12.08 -2.56 -3.49
N GLY A 10 12.95 -2.77 -4.47
CA GLY A 10 13.52 -4.09 -4.76
C GLY A 10 12.44 -5.07 -5.22
N ILE A 11 12.29 -6.19 -4.52
CA ILE A 11 11.26 -7.21 -4.81
C ILE A 11 9.88 -6.85 -4.23
N GLY A 12 9.78 -5.77 -3.45
CA GLY A 12 8.54 -5.33 -2.80
C GLY A 12 7.36 -5.22 -3.77
N PRO A 13 7.47 -4.52 -4.92
CA PRO A 13 6.39 -4.43 -5.91
C PRO A 13 5.92 -5.80 -6.47
N GLU A 14 6.83 -6.75 -6.65
CA GLU A 14 6.50 -8.09 -7.17
C GLU A 14 5.70 -8.90 -6.14
N ILE A 15 6.13 -8.86 -4.87
CA ILE A 15 5.45 -9.51 -3.76
C ILE A 15 4.09 -8.84 -3.52
N MET A 16 4.05 -7.51 -3.52
CA MET A 16 2.83 -6.75 -3.25
C MET A 16 1.78 -6.90 -4.34
N ALA A 17 2.17 -7.11 -5.60
CA ALA A 17 1.23 -7.51 -6.65
C ALA A 17 0.56 -8.86 -6.36
N ALA A 18 1.29 -9.84 -5.80
CA ALA A 18 0.70 -11.11 -5.37
C ALA A 18 -0.19 -10.95 -4.14
N THR A 19 0.24 -10.17 -3.15
CA THR A 19 -0.53 -9.83 -1.95
C THR A 19 -1.86 -9.17 -2.31
N ARG A 20 -1.86 -8.22 -3.26
CA ARG A 20 -3.07 -7.54 -3.73
C ARG A 20 -4.07 -8.52 -4.35
N ARG A 21 -3.61 -9.45 -5.19
CA ARG A 21 -4.48 -10.48 -5.77
C ARG A 21 -5.13 -11.36 -4.71
N ALA A 22 -4.37 -11.76 -3.69
CA ALA A 22 -4.90 -12.54 -2.57
C ALA A 22 -5.93 -11.74 -1.75
N LEU A 23 -5.64 -10.47 -1.48
CA LEU A 23 -6.52 -9.56 -0.75
C LEU A 23 -7.85 -9.35 -1.47
N ASP A 24 -7.81 -9.07 -2.77
CA ASP A 24 -9.01 -8.86 -3.59
C ASP A 24 -9.87 -10.14 -3.66
N ALA A 25 -9.24 -11.30 -3.79
CA ALA A 25 -9.94 -12.59 -3.78
C ALA A 25 -10.61 -12.88 -2.43
N LEU A 26 -9.93 -12.61 -1.31
CA LEU A 26 -10.50 -12.76 0.02
C LEU A 26 -11.64 -11.77 0.27
N ASN A 27 -11.44 -10.51 -0.12
CA ASN A 27 -12.45 -9.46 0.00
C ASN A 27 -13.74 -9.83 -0.72
N GLY A 28 -13.64 -10.30 -1.97
CA GLY A 28 -14.79 -10.74 -2.76
C GLY A 28 -15.46 -12.01 -2.21
N ARG A 29 -14.69 -13.00 -1.73
CA ARG A 29 -15.24 -14.27 -1.23
C ARG A 29 -15.89 -14.15 0.14
N LEU A 30 -15.34 -13.31 1.01
CA LEU A 30 -15.77 -13.18 2.41
C LEU A 30 -16.61 -11.92 2.66
N GLY A 31 -16.76 -11.03 1.67
CA GLY A 31 -17.54 -9.81 1.80
C GLY A 31 -16.97 -8.83 2.83
N LEU A 32 -15.64 -8.71 2.88
CA LEU A 32 -14.93 -8.00 3.96
C LEU A 32 -15.09 -6.47 3.90
N GLY A 33 -15.56 -5.91 2.78
CA GLY A 33 -15.70 -4.46 2.61
C GLY A 33 -14.36 -3.72 2.71
N LEU A 34 -13.29 -4.35 2.22
CA LEU A 34 -11.97 -3.72 2.14
C LEU A 34 -11.91 -2.77 0.96
N GLU A 35 -11.39 -1.58 1.23
CA GLU A 35 -10.97 -0.62 0.22
C GLU A 35 -9.45 -0.47 0.32
N SER A 36 -8.77 -0.36 -0.82
CA SER A 36 -7.32 -0.19 -0.82
C SER A 36 -6.84 0.88 -1.77
N GLU A 37 -5.88 1.65 -1.30
CA GLU A 37 -5.17 2.69 -2.05
C GLU A 37 -3.68 2.38 -2.03
N GLU A 38 -3.00 2.59 -3.16
CA GLU A 38 -1.56 2.41 -3.26
C GLU A 38 -0.82 3.75 -3.24
N ARG A 39 0.25 3.83 -2.45
CA ARG A 39 1.09 5.03 -2.33
C ARG A 39 2.57 4.64 -2.43
N PRO A 40 3.41 5.49 -3.05
CA PRO A 40 4.85 5.25 -3.06
C PRO A 40 5.45 5.43 -1.65
N ILE A 41 6.47 4.63 -1.37
CA ILE A 41 7.38 4.76 -0.21
C ILE A 41 8.79 4.36 -0.67
N GLY A 42 9.82 4.70 0.09
CA GLY A 42 11.20 4.31 -0.20
C GLY A 42 11.83 5.09 -1.36
N LEU A 43 12.71 4.46 -2.12
CA LEU A 43 13.42 5.06 -3.25
C LEU A 43 12.44 5.54 -4.33
N ALA A 44 11.36 4.79 -4.58
CA ALA A 44 10.32 5.20 -5.50
C ALA A 44 9.62 6.52 -5.06
N ALA A 45 9.38 6.69 -3.75
CA ALA A 45 8.87 7.96 -3.21
C ALA A 45 9.92 9.05 -3.28
N HIS A 46 11.17 8.77 -2.94
CA HIS A 46 12.24 9.76 -2.97
C HIS A 46 12.46 10.32 -4.38
N ALA A 47 12.46 9.46 -5.40
CA ALA A 47 12.59 9.87 -6.79
C ALA A 47 11.43 10.74 -7.29
N LYS A 48 10.21 10.55 -6.77
CA LYS A 48 9.00 11.26 -7.21
C LYS A 48 8.66 12.50 -6.37
N GLU A 49 8.94 12.44 -5.07
CA GLU A 49 8.41 13.34 -4.04
C GLU A 49 9.52 13.94 -3.16
N GLY A 50 10.80 13.59 -3.40
CA GLY A 50 11.95 14.15 -2.69
C GLY A 50 12.18 13.59 -1.28
N SER A 51 11.30 12.71 -0.80
CA SER A 51 11.39 12.05 0.51
C SER A 51 11.08 10.56 0.37
N THR A 52 11.78 9.72 1.14
CA THR A 52 11.48 8.28 1.24
C THR A 52 10.16 8.00 1.96
N LEU A 53 9.69 8.96 2.76
CA LEU A 53 8.38 8.99 3.37
C LEU A 53 7.84 10.41 3.26
N SER A 54 7.04 10.68 2.23
CA SER A 54 6.46 12.00 2.05
C SER A 54 5.34 12.26 3.04
N ASP A 55 5.09 13.54 3.34
CA ASP A 55 3.97 13.97 4.20
C ASP A 55 2.62 13.46 3.67
N LYS A 56 2.49 13.32 2.33
CA LYS A 56 1.30 12.75 1.69
C LYS A 56 1.13 11.27 2.02
N THR A 57 2.21 10.49 1.96
CA THR A 57 2.18 9.07 2.34
C THR A 57 1.94 8.93 3.85
N LEU A 58 2.57 9.76 4.67
CA LEU A 58 2.36 9.74 6.12
C LEU A 58 0.90 10.06 6.49
N ALA A 59 0.33 11.12 5.94
CA ALA A 59 -1.08 11.45 6.15
C ALA A 59 -2.03 10.35 5.65
N ALA A 60 -1.69 9.67 4.55
CA ALA A 60 -2.49 8.55 4.06
C ALA A 60 -2.44 7.33 4.99
N VAL A 61 -1.27 7.05 5.60
CA VAL A 61 -1.11 6.00 6.62
C VAL A 61 -1.92 6.33 7.86
N GLU A 62 -1.85 7.56 8.35
CA GLU A 62 -2.59 8.00 9.54
C GLU A 62 -4.12 7.96 9.34
N ALA A 63 -4.58 8.20 8.11
CA ALA A 63 -5.99 8.15 7.75
C ALA A 63 -6.48 6.74 7.32
N ALA A 64 -5.63 5.73 7.32
CA ALA A 64 -5.99 4.35 6.99
C ALA A 64 -6.22 3.53 8.26
N ASP A 65 -7.06 2.50 8.16
CA ASP A 65 -7.28 1.55 9.25
C ASP A 65 -6.09 0.59 9.42
N GLY A 66 -5.24 0.48 8.38
CA GLY A 66 -4.02 -0.30 8.40
C GLY A 66 -3.19 -0.10 7.13
N ALA A 67 -1.93 -0.54 7.17
CA ALA A 67 -1.04 -0.51 6.01
C ALA A 67 -0.35 -1.86 5.81
N ILE A 68 -0.14 -2.24 4.56
CA ILE A 68 0.69 -3.39 4.16
C ILE A 68 1.91 -2.87 3.43
N LEU A 69 3.09 -3.12 4.00
CA LEU A 69 4.38 -2.66 3.51
C LEU A 69 5.17 -3.84 2.92
N GLY A 70 5.71 -3.63 1.71
CA GLY A 70 6.57 -4.58 0.99
C GLY A 70 8.06 -4.44 1.28
#